data_AF-A0A9W6EVI7-F1
#
_entry.id   AF-A0A9W6EVI7-F1
#
_cell.length_a   1.000
_cell.length_b   1.000
_cell.length_c   1.000
_cell.angle_alpha   90.00
_cell.angle_beta   90.00
_cell.angle_gamma   90.00
#
_symmetry.space_group_name_H-M   'P 1'
#
loop_
_entity.id
_entity.type
_entity.pdbx_description
1 polymer ?
#
loop_
_entity_poly.entity_id
_entity_poly.type
_entity_poly.pdbx_seq_one_letter_code
_entity_poly.pdbx_strand_id
1 'polypeptide(L)'
;MTHSLRIPLGNEAEVPAARAAIRFAYTGEVPADSSVRQVLELRRQGAYLQISGCVAACDEVLAAKVSGSSRATVASSHVEGGSNKRARTSEEAPQQPPAYLQLFESEVLWPDPQAEPSFGAVLATGKRSLVAHFGNSLAALNTPSLREQLLALPAVALEALLGSDEFGTDGEASVLLMLAMWMRTNRNKAAPAVRQRLCRTVRLAHLSRPYLSLILPALAADHEKDPEAPAGWFSGASVLEATAVANFASAAAREKEMVLWAAEELPAALESLRASPRPQCIPASGGLTFSWHVSKEDLLRAVRQLQPGSSFQWVYGSFDDQPRYGVFAWGFGWRVCLQVTGGGQSTAAGVFLQCCLPPVWTPPGSRLSTDERSLASNTVVPIPARLVVHRRHGRGAVRDVQHTLSGPDAFVNVGAALGWSTMLPLEDQQQQQQQQQRQDATGNTAEAAAAVAAADPLAAWMEYLTDGKVSGTLTLLRPRP
;
A
#
# COMPACT_ATOMS: atom_id res chain seq x y z
N MET A 1 -0.88 28.89 60.05
CA MET A 1 -1.59 27.61 59.81
C MET A 1 -1.35 27.21 58.37
N THR A 2 -0.58 26.15 58.13
CA THR A 2 -0.36 25.61 56.77
C THR A 2 -1.54 24.70 56.42
N HIS A 3 -2.39 25.12 55.50
CA HIS A 3 -3.44 24.26 54.95
C HIS A 3 -2.78 23.22 54.04
N SER A 4 -2.90 21.94 54.38
CA SER A 4 -2.46 20.83 53.53
C SER A 4 -3.65 20.21 52.81
N LEU A 5 -3.70 20.31 51.48
CA LEU A 5 -4.66 19.59 50.65
C LEU A 5 -4.18 18.14 50.48
N ARG A 6 -5.04 17.16 50.78
CA ARG A 6 -4.76 15.74 50.57
C ARG A 6 -5.66 15.21 49.46
N ILE A 7 -5.06 14.70 48.39
CA ILE A 7 -5.77 14.13 47.25
C ILE A 7 -5.45 12.64 47.21
N PRO A 8 -6.45 11.75 47.26
CA PRO A 8 -6.21 10.33 47.04
C PRO A 8 -5.87 10.08 45.58
N LEU A 9 -4.75 9.40 45.34
CA LEU A 9 -4.31 8.99 44.00
C LEU A 9 -4.28 7.47 43.92
N GLY A 10 -4.51 6.92 42.72
CA GLY A 10 -4.49 5.48 42.51
C GLY A 10 -3.09 4.88 42.56
N ASN A 11 -2.07 5.66 42.20
CA ASN A 11 -0.66 5.28 42.27
C ASN A 11 0.26 6.52 42.17
N GLU A 12 1.57 6.32 42.41
CA GLU A 12 2.57 7.40 42.36
C GLU A 12 2.74 8.03 40.96
N ALA A 13 2.45 7.29 39.88
CA ALA A 13 2.59 7.81 38.52
C ALA A 13 1.56 8.90 38.19
N GLU A 14 0.48 9.03 38.99
CA GLU A 14 -0.51 10.10 38.82
C GLU A 14 -0.09 11.43 39.45
N VAL A 15 0.93 11.43 40.31
CA VAL A 15 1.38 12.62 41.06
C VAL A 15 1.73 13.80 40.14
N PRO A 16 2.46 13.63 39.02
CA PRO A 16 2.76 14.74 38.11
C PRO A 16 1.49 15.36 37.51
N ALA A 17 0.56 14.54 37.07
CA ALA A 17 -0.70 15.00 36.48
C ALA A 17 -1.61 15.69 37.50
N ALA A 18 -1.69 15.17 38.73
CA ALA A 18 -2.44 15.81 39.81
C ALA A 18 -1.84 17.16 40.20
N ARG A 19 -0.50 17.27 40.27
CA ARG A 19 0.19 18.55 40.49
C ARG A 19 -0.07 19.55 39.36
N ALA A 20 -0.07 19.07 38.10
CA ALA A 20 -0.38 19.91 36.95
C ALA A 20 -1.84 20.40 36.99
N ALA A 21 -2.79 19.57 37.41
CA ALA A 21 -4.19 19.94 37.57
C ALA A 21 -4.37 21.00 38.67
N ILE A 22 -3.75 20.81 39.83
CA ILE A 22 -3.73 21.83 40.89
C ILE A 22 -3.13 23.13 40.37
N ARG A 23 -2.00 23.07 39.66
CA ARG A 23 -1.38 24.27 39.06
C ARG A 23 -2.36 24.97 38.11
N PHE A 24 -3.05 24.22 37.24
CA PHE A 24 -4.08 24.77 36.36
C PHE A 24 -5.17 25.48 37.15
N ALA A 25 -5.62 24.95 38.29
CA ALA A 25 -6.62 25.63 39.13
C ALA A 25 -6.16 27.01 39.64
N TYR A 26 -4.85 27.25 39.75
CA TYR A 26 -4.28 28.55 40.11
C TYR A 26 -3.94 29.44 38.92
N THR A 27 -3.56 28.87 37.78
CA THR A 27 -3.03 29.63 36.62
C THR A 27 -4.01 29.75 35.46
N GLY A 28 -4.96 28.82 35.33
CA GLY A 28 -5.82 28.68 34.15
C GLY A 28 -5.11 28.17 32.90
N GLU A 29 -3.86 27.70 33.01
CA GLU A 29 -3.00 27.39 31.87
C GLU A 29 -2.53 25.92 31.84
N VAL A 30 -2.62 25.31 30.66
CA VAL A 30 -2.01 24.00 30.37
C VAL A 30 -0.54 24.21 29.97
N PRO A 31 0.43 23.44 30.51
CA PRO A 31 1.84 23.68 30.20
C PRO A 31 2.15 23.48 28.70
N ALA A 32 2.76 24.49 28.06
CA ALA A 32 2.96 24.53 26.61
C ALA A 32 3.77 23.34 26.05
N ASP A 33 4.81 22.93 26.77
CA ASP A 33 5.74 21.85 26.38
C ASP A 33 5.22 20.44 26.72
N SER A 34 3.94 20.31 27.12
CA SER A 34 3.36 19.01 27.43
C SER A 34 3.24 18.13 26.18
N SER A 35 3.63 16.87 26.30
CA SER A 35 3.28 15.81 25.35
C SER A 35 1.77 15.55 25.33
N VAL A 36 1.27 14.91 24.27
CA VAL A 36 -0.16 14.56 24.15
C VAL A 36 -0.61 13.69 25.33
N ARG A 37 0.22 12.73 25.73
CA ARG A 37 -0.04 11.88 26.88
C ARG A 37 -0.18 12.68 28.18
N GLN A 38 0.74 13.61 28.45
CA GLN A 38 0.68 14.45 29.65
C GLN A 38 -0.57 15.33 29.69
N VAL A 39 -1.01 15.86 28.54
CA VAL A 39 -2.25 16.63 28.46
C VAL A 39 -3.47 15.74 28.73
N LEU A 40 -3.50 14.49 28.25
CA LEU A 40 -4.56 13.53 28.56
C LEU A 40 -4.59 13.15 30.06
N GLU A 41 -3.42 12.95 30.68
CA GLU A 41 -3.33 12.66 32.12
C GLU A 41 -3.80 13.87 32.95
N LEU A 42 -3.40 15.08 32.57
CA LEU A 42 -3.89 16.33 33.16
C LEU A 42 -5.41 16.45 33.01
N ARG A 43 -5.95 16.21 31.82
CA ARG A 43 -7.39 16.22 31.55
C ARG A 43 -8.15 15.27 32.47
N ARG A 44 -7.66 14.02 32.61
CA ARG A 44 -8.26 13.01 33.49
C ARG A 44 -8.26 13.46 34.95
N GLN A 45 -7.16 14.01 35.43
CA GLN A 45 -7.05 14.51 36.81
C GLN A 45 -7.91 15.77 37.03
N GLY A 46 -7.97 16.67 36.05
CA GLY A 46 -8.84 17.85 36.08
C GLY A 46 -10.32 17.48 36.16
N ALA A 47 -10.75 16.46 35.41
CA ALA A 47 -12.10 15.92 35.47
C ALA A 47 -12.38 15.27 36.84
N TYR A 48 -11.46 14.42 37.33
CA TYR A 48 -11.59 13.76 38.64
C TYR A 48 -11.72 14.75 39.80
N LEU A 49 -10.91 15.81 39.78
CA LEU A 49 -10.91 16.86 40.80
C LEU A 49 -11.99 17.93 40.56
N GLN A 50 -12.76 17.82 39.49
CA GLN A 50 -13.80 18.78 39.09
C GLN A 50 -13.29 20.23 38.96
N ILE A 51 -12.08 20.39 38.43
CA ILE A 51 -11.49 21.72 38.22
C ILE A 51 -12.14 22.37 36.99
N SER A 52 -12.92 23.43 37.24
CA SER A 52 -13.65 24.15 36.21
C SER A 52 -12.73 24.63 35.08
N GLY A 53 -13.15 24.41 33.82
CA GLY A 53 -12.43 24.82 32.61
C GLY A 53 -11.23 23.96 32.23
N CYS A 54 -10.69 23.11 33.12
CA CYS A 54 -9.48 22.33 32.85
C CYS A 54 -9.64 21.35 31.68
N VAL A 55 -10.78 20.66 31.61
CA VAL A 55 -11.06 19.68 30.53
C VAL A 55 -11.12 20.36 29.17
N ALA A 56 -11.87 21.47 29.07
CA ALA A 56 -12.02 22.23 27.84
C ALA A 56 -10.67 22.78 27.35
N ALA A 57 -9.87 23.37 28.26
CA ALA A 57 -8.54 23.87 27.92
C ALA A 57 -7.60 22.75 27.44
N CYS A 58 -7.65 21.56 28.04
CA CYS A 58 -6.88 20.41 27.58
C CYS A 58 -7.31 19.96 26.18
N ASP A 59 -8.62 19.89 25.91
CA ASP A 59 -9.17 19.48 24.61
C ASP A 59 -8.77 20.47 23.50
N GLU A 60 -8.77 21.79 23.78
CA GLU A 60 -8.29 22.82 22.86
C GLU A 60 -6.79 22.65 22.53
N VAL A 61 -5.96 22.43 23.54
CA VAL A 61 -4.51 22.20 23.36
C VAL A 61 -4.25 20.91 22.57
N LEU A 62 -4.99 19.83 22.85
CA LEU A 62 -4.89 18.57 22.12
C LEU A 62 -5.26 18.77 20.64
N ALA A 63 -6.40 19.42 20.37
CA ALA A 63 -6.83 19.69 19.00
C ALA A 63 -5.80 20.53 18.22
N ALA A 64 -5.21 21.55 18.86
CA ALA A 64 -4.17 22.39 18.27
C ALA A 64 -2.89 21.60 17.96
N LYS A 65 -2.41 20.77 18.90
CA LYS A 65 -1.19 19.94 18.70
C LYS A 65 -1.37 18.92 17.59
N VAL A 66 -2.51 18.23 17.57
CA VAL A 66 -2.85 17.22 16.56
C VAL A 66 -2.94 17.86 15.16
N SER A 67 -3.62 19.00 15.04
CA SER A 67 -3.76 19.73 13.78
C SER A 67 -2.43 20.32 13.29
N GLY A 68 -1.63 20.87 14.21
CA GLY A 68 -0.33 21.46 13.90
C GLY A 68 0.68 20.44 13.37
N SER A 69 0.66 19.21 13.92
CA SER A 69 1.53 18.12 13.47
C SER A 69 1.25 17.69 12.02
N SER A 70 -0.01 17.76 11.58
CA SER A 70 -0.41 17.38 10.21
C SER A 70 0.11 18.36 9.15
N ARG A 71 0.16 19.66 9.47
CA ARG A 71 0.68 20.69 8.54
C ARG A 71 2.18 20.59 8.30
N ALA A 72 2.95 20.16 9.31
CA ALA A 72 4.40 20.03 9.21
C ALA A 72 4.82 18.86 8.31
N THR A 73 4.09 17.75 8.33
CA THR A 73 4.37 16.58 7.48
C THR A 73 4.06 16.83 6.01
N VAL A 74 2.98 17.56 5.68
CA VAL A 74 2.61 17.87 4.28
C VAL A 74 3.58 18.88 3.63
N ALA A 75 4.15 19.81 4.40
CA ALA A 75 5.12 20.77 3.87
C ALA A 75 6.47 20.11 3.50
N SER A 76 6.79 18.94 4.06
CA SER A 76 8.04 18.23 3.77
C SER A 76 7.98 17.31 2.55
N SER A 77 6.79 17.03 1.99
CA SER A 77 6.61 16.12 0.85
C SER A 77 6.49 16.81 -0.51
N HIS A 78 6.48 18.16 -0.55
CA HIS A 78 6.49 18.95 -1.79
C HIS A 78 7.81 19.71 -1.95
N VAL A 79 8.88 19.02 -2.36
CA VAL A 79 10.00 19.65 -3.08
C VAL A 79 10.40 18.74 -4.24
N GLU A 80 9.78 18.99 -5.40
CA GLU A 80 10.33 18.56 -6.68
C GLU A 80 11.57 19.40 -7.03
N GLY A 81 12.64 18.73 -7.45
CA GLY A 81 13.55 19.21 -8.50
C GLY A 81 14.33 20.51 -8.24
N GLY A 82 15.43 20.43 -7.48
CA GLY A 82 16.40 21.51 -7.40
C GLY A 82 17.75 21.05 -6.88
N SER A 83 18.66 20.73 -7.79
CA SER A 83 20.05 20.38 -7.49
C SER A 83 20.74 21.50 -6.70
N ASN A 84 21.07 21.24 -5.43
CA ASN A 84 22.30 21.75 -4.83
C ASN A 84 22.66 21.00 -3.54
N LYS A 85 23.78 20.28 -3.60
CA LYS A 85 24.49 19.71 -2.46
C LYS A 85 24.93 20.84 -1.53
N ARG A 86 24.43 20.84 -0.29
CA ARG A 86 25.23 21.34 0.84
C ARG A 86 24.95 20.54 2.09
N ALA A 87 25.98 19.80 2.50
CA ALA A 87 26.04 19.03 3.72
C ALA A 87 25.71 19.90 4.94
N ARG A 88 24.75 19.45 5.73
CA ARG A 88 24.67 19.75 7.16
C ARG A 88 24.44 18.43 7.88
N THR A 89 25.51 17.96 8.50
CA THR A 89 25.50 17.01 9.61
C THR A 89 24.82 17.70 10.78
N SER A 90 23.54 17.42 10.97
CA SER A 90 22.83 17.68 12.22
C SER A 90 22.52 16.31 12.81
N GLU A 91 23.11 16.01 13.96
CA GLU A 91 22.80 14.83 14.76
C GLU A 91 21.28 14.76 14.96
N GLU A 92 20.66 13.69 14.43
CA GLU A 92 19.24 13.39 14.61
C GLU A 92 18.99 13.05 16.09
N ALA A 93 18.55 14.05 16.85
CA ALA A 93 17.82 13.78 18.07
C ALA A 93 16.61 12.87 17.73
N PRO A 94 16.26 11.89 18.58
CA PRO A 94 15.15 10.99 18.31
C PRO A 94 13.88 11.81 18.08
N GLN A 95 13.41 11.84 16.83
CA GLN A 95 12.20 12.57 16.45
C GLN A 95 11.03 11.92 17.20
N GLN A 96 10.40 12.68 18.09
CA GLN A 96 9.21 12.22 18.78
C GLN A 96 8.11 11.91 17.76
N PRO A 97 7.29 10.87 18.00
CA PRO A 97 6.19 10.53 17.10
C PRO A 97 5.24 11.72 16.94
N PRO A 98 4.66 11.93 15.75
CA PRO A 98 3.65 12.95 15.51
C PRO A 98 2.54 12.95 16.57
N ALA A 99 2.02 14.13 16.91
CA ALA A 99 1.05 14.28 17.99
C ALA A 99 -0.23 13.44 17.79
N TYR A 100 -0.67 13.28 16.55
CA TYR A 100 -1.84 12.44 16.25
C TYR A 100 -1.56 10.95 16.52
N LEU A 101 -0.33 10.44 16.32
CA LEU A 101 0.01 9.06 16.69
C LEU A 101 0.06 8.88 18.20
N GLN A 102 0.66 9.83 18.93
CA GLN A 102 0.67 9.80 20.39
C GLN A 102 -0.73 9.77 21.00
N LEU A 103 -1.70 10.43 20.35
CA LEU A 103 -3.11 10.40 20.74
C LEU A 103 -3.65 8.96 20.70
N PHE A 104 -3.45 8.23 19.60
CA PHE A 104 -3.90 6.85 19.44
C PHE A 104 -3.12 5.84 20.29
N GLU A 105 -1.82 6.07 20.51
CA GLU A 105 -1.02 5.27 21.46
C GLU A 105 -1.51 5.40 22.90
N SER A 106 -2.21 6.50 23.21
CA SER A 106 -2.72 6.81 24.55
C SER A 106 -4.20 6.48 24.72
N GLU A 107 -4.73 5.51 23.97
CA GLU A 107 -6.16 5.07 24.02
C GLU A 107 -6.66 4.81 25.45
N VAL A 108 -5.83 4.22 26.29
CA VAL A 108 -6.17 3.90 27.70
C VAL A 108 -6.51 5.13 28.55
N LEU A 109 -6.15 6.33 28.10
CA LEU A 109 -6.40 7.59 28.79
C LEU A 109 -7.61 8.35 28.22
N TRP A 110 -8.25 7.82 27.18
CA TRP A 110 -9.38 8.48 26.54
C TRP A 110 -10.62 8.45 27.44
N PRO A 111 -11.34 9.58 27.59
CA PRO A 111 -12.70 9.56 28.11
C PRO A 111 -13.65 8.85 27.14
N ASP A 112 -14.87 8.55 27.58
CA ASP A 112 -15.93 8.11 26.68
C ASP A 112 -16.30 9.25 25.70
N PRO A 113 -16.05 9.10 24.39
CA PRO A 113 -16.33 10.16 23.42
C PRO A 113 -17.82 10.47 23.24
N GLN A 114 -18.71 9.54 23.61
CA GLN A 114 -20.16 9.77 23.55
C GLN A 114 -20.65 10.58 24.75
N ALA A 115 -20.05 10.36 25.91
CA ALA A 115 -20.36 11.13 27.11
C ALA A 115 -19.70 12.52 27.09
N GLU A 116 -18.57 12.67 26.40
CA GLU A 116 -17.78 13.90 26.35
C GLU A 116 -17.52 14.40 24.90
N PRO A 117 -18.47 15.16 24.32
CA PRO A 117 -18.40 15.59 22.91
C PRO A 117 -17.18 16.43 22.54
N SER A 118 -16.62 17.19 23.50
CA SER A 118 -15.41 17.99 23.27
C SER A 118 -14.20 17.12 22.92
N PHE A 119 -14.06 15.96 23.57
CA PHE A 119 -13.03 14.99 23.22
C PHE A 119 -13.36 14.28 21.91
N GLY A 120 -14.65 14.05 21.62
CA GLY A 120 -15.10 13.57 20.31
C GLY A 120 -14.56 14.41 19.15
N ALA A 121 -14.53 15.74 19.30
CA ALA A 121 -13.94 16.65 18.30
C ALA A 121 -12.41 16.53 18.18
N VAL A 122 -11.70 16.28 19.29
CA VAL A 122 -10.25 16.00 19.30
C VAL A 122 -9.98 14.71 18.53
N LEU A 123 -10.72 13.64 18.81
CA LEU A 123 -10.60 12.36 18.10
C LEU A 123 -10.91 12.52 16.61
N ALA A 124 -11.97 13.23 16.23
CA ALA A 124 -12.29 13.50 14.82
C ALA A 124 -11.14 14.23 14.10
N THR A 125 -10.47 15.15 14.80
CA THR A 125 -9.30 15.87 14.28
C THR A 125 -8.07 14.96 14.17
N GLY A 126 -7.86 14.06 15.13
CA GLY A 126 -6.85 13.01 15.08
C GLY A 126 -7.05 12.05 13.91
N LYS A 127 -8.29 11.60 13.68
CA LYS A 127 -8.67 10.74 12.55
C LYS A 127 -8.37 11.41 11.21
N ARG A 128 -8.79 12.67 11.02
CA ARG A 128 -8.48 13.43 9.79
C ARG A 128 -6.99 13.60 9.56
N SER A 129 -6.23 13.87 10.63
CA SER A 129 -4.76 13.99 10.55
C SER A 129 -4.09 12.67 10.17
N LEU A 130 -4.59 11.55 10.70
CA LEU A 130 -4.13 10.20 10.36
C LEU A 130 -4.42 9.87 8.88
N VAL A 131 -5.64 10.13 8.41
CA VAL A 131 -6.03 9.94 7.01
C VAL A 131 -5.17 10.81 6.09
N ALA A 132 -4.98 12.09 6.43
CA ALA A 132 -4.13 13.00 5.65
C ALA A 132 -2.67 12.54 5.57
N HIS A 133 -2.13 11.97 6.65
CA HIS A 133 -0.75 11.46 6.70
C HIS A 133 -0.54 10.25 5.77
N PHE A 134 -1.44 9.27 5.81
CA PHE A 134 -1.36 8.09 4.93
C PHE A 134 -1.84 8.38 3.50
N GLY A 135 -2.66 9.43 3.32
CA GLY A 135 -3.27 9.82 2.06
C GLY A 135 -4.36 8.86 1.59
N ASN A 136 -3.95 7.72 1.02
CA ASN A 136 -4.84 6.71 0.45
C ASN A 136 -4.20 5.32 0.53
N SER A 137 -4.98 4.28 0.19
CA SER A 137 -4.51 2.89 0.25
C SER A 137 -3.30 2.63 -0.65
N LEU A 138 -3.26 3.22 -1.85
CA LEU A 138 -2.14 3.06 -2.77
C LEU A 138 -0.86 3.70 -2.24
N ALA A 139 -0.93 4.92 -1.70
CA ALA A 139 0.22 5.59 -1.09
C ALA A 139 0.75 4.80 0.11
N ALA A 140 -0.15 4.37 1.01
CA ALA A 140 0.20 3.58 2.18
C ALA A 140 0.81 2.21 1.83
N LEU A 141 0.28 1.56 0.79
CA LEU A 141 0.79 0.26 0.34
C LEU A 141 2.08 0.38 -0.46
N ASN A 142 2.29 1.41 -1.27
CA ASN A 142 3.40 1.50 -2.22
C ASN A 142 4.59 2.34 -1.74
N THR A 143 4.45 3.11 -0.65
CA THR A 143 5.55 3.86 -0.06
C THR A 143 6.14 3.05 1.10
N PRO A 144 7.42 2.60 1.07
CA PRO A 144 7.97 1.73 2.11
C PRO A 144 7.87 2.31 3.52
N SER A 145 8.19 3.59 3.68
CA SER A 145 8.13 4.26 4.99
C SER A 145 6.70 4.33 5.54
N LEU A 146 5.71 4.64 4.70
CA LEU A 146 4.30 4.60 5.12
C LEU A 146 3.84 3.18 5.41
N ARG A 147 4.29 2.19 4.63
CA ARG A 147 3.96 0.78 4.86
C ARG A 147 4.51 0.30 6.22
N GLU A 148 5.75 0.65 6.55
CA GLU A 148 6.35 0.34 7.85
C GLU A 148 5.58 1.01 8.99
N GLN A 149 5.24 2.30 8.84
CA GLN A 149 4.43 3.03 9.82
C GLN A 149 3.03 2.42 9.98
N LEU A 150 2.39 1.99 8.88
CA LEU A 150 1.10 1.30 8.89
C LEU A 150 1.18 0.02 9.74
N LEU A 151 2.23 -0.77 9.56
CA LEU A 151 2.45 -2.02 10.31
C LEU A 151 2.77 -1.77 11.79
N ALA A 152 3.29 -0.59 12.13
CA ALA A 152 3.56 -0.17 13.50
C ALA A 152 2.35 0.46 14.21
N LEU A 153 1.26 0.76 13.48
CA LEU A 153 0.09 1.43 14.08
C LEU A 153 -0.53 0.61 15.22
N PRO A 154 -0.92 1.28 16.33
CA PRO A 154 -1.85 0.71 17.30
C PRO A 154 -3.16 0.29 16.63
N ALA A 155 -3.82 -0.73 17.17
CA ALA A 155 -5.04 -1.27 16.58
C ALA A 155 -6.16 -0.22 16.46
N VAL A 156 -6.31 0.65 17.45
CA VAL A 156 -7.30 1.75 17.42
C VAL A 156 -7.01 2.78 16.32
N ALA A 157 -5.73 3.04 16.01
CA ALA A 157 -5.34 3.93 14.92
C ALA A 157 -5.67 3.28 13.57
N LEU A 158 -5.37 1.98 13.42
CA LEU A 158 -5.71 1.24 12.21
C LEU A 158 -7.23 1.17 12.02
N GLU A 159 -8.00 0.92 13.08
CA GLU A 159 -9.46 0.92 13.05
C GLU A 159 -10.00 2.29 12.62
N ALA A 160 -9.44 3.38 13.15
CA ALA A 160 -9.77 4.74 12.76
C ALA A 160 -9.43 5.05 11.29
N LEU A 161 -8.27 4.62 10.81
CA LEU A 161 -7.83 4.82 9.42
C LEU A 161 -8.70 4.04 8.45
N LEU A 162 -8.82 2.72 8.65
CA LEU A 162 -9.57 1.85 7.75
C LEU A 162 -11.08 2.11 7.85
N GLY A 163 -11.60 2.49 9.02
CA GLY A 163 -13.00 2.83 9.21
C GLY A 163 -13.43 4.17 8.62
N SER A 164 -12.50 5.03 8.21
CA SER A 164 -12.81 6.36 7.66
C SER A 164 -13.46 6.28 6.27
N ASP A 165 -14.51 7.08 6.07
CA ASP A 165 -15.12 7.35 4.76
C ASP A 165 -14.25 8.26 3.87
N GLU A 166 -13.34 9.03 4.46
CA GLU A 166 -12.47 9.95 3.74
C GLU A 166 -11.21 9.26 3.21
N PHE A 167 -10.91 8.03 3.67
CA PHE A 167 -9.71 7.31 3.25
C PHE A 167 -9.90 6.76 1.83
N GLY A 168 -9.23 7.39 0.86
CA GLY A 168 -9.32 7.00 -0.54
C GLY A 168 -8.75 5.60 -0.79
N THR A 169 -9.38 4.83 -1.68
CA THR A 169 -8.88 3.52 -2.10
C THR A 169 -9.12 3.27 -3.59
N ASP A 170 -8.35 2.36 -4.18
CA ASP A 170 -8.58 1.85 -5.53
C ASP A 170 -9.61 0.71 -5.58
N GLY A 171 -9.85 0.07 -4.43
CA GLY A 171 -10.95 -0.83 -4.14
C GLY A 171 -10.85 -1.40 -2.71
N GLU A 172 -11.90 -2.06 -2.21
CA GLU A 172 -11.85 -2.66 -0.86
C GLU A 172 -10.84 -3.79 -0.74
N ALA A 173 -10.45 -4.40 -1.86
CA ALA A 173 -9.41 -5.40 -1.90
C ALA A 173 -8.06 -4.90 -1.34
N SER A 174 -7.72 -3.63 -1.57
CA SER A 174 -6.51 -3.00 -1.04
C SER A 174 -6.63 -2.69 0.47
N VAL A 175 -7.83 -2.34 0.94
CA VAL A 175 -8.12 -2.18 2.39
C VAL A 175 -7.98 -3.52 3.11
N LEU A 176 -8.53 -4.59 2.53
CA LEU A 176 -8.39 -5.94 3.08
C LEU A 176 -6.94 -6.42 3.05
N LEU A 177 -6.16 -6.06 2.01
CA LEU A 177 -4.73 -6.33 1.94
C LEU A 177 -3.95 -5.62 3.05
N MET A 178 -4.20 -4.32 3.27
CA MET A 178 -3.58 -3.56 4.37
C MET A 178 -3.85 -4.21 5.72
N LEU A 179 -5.11 -4.59 5.97
CA LEU A 179 -5.49 -5.30 7.19
C LEU A 179 -4.77 -6.64 7.32
N ALA A 180 -4.71 -7.44 6.25
CA ALA A 180 -4.01 -8.72 6.25
C ALA A 180 -2.52 -8.55 6.59
N MET A 181 -1.86 -7.54 6.02
CA MET A 181 -0.44 -7.25 6.28
C MET A 181 -0.20 -6.87 7.74
N TRP A 182 -1.09 -6.06 8.32
CA TRP A 182 -1.04 -5.70 9.73
C TRP A 182 -1.31 -6.90 10.64
N MET A 183 -2.33 -7.71 10.34
CA MET A 183 -2.69 -8.92 11.10
C MET A 183 -1.54 -9.92 11.13
N ARG A 184 -0.85 -10.13 10.00
CA ARG A 184 0.33 -11.00 9.96
C ARG A 184 1.41 -10.58 10.96
N THR A 185 1.51 -9.29 11.27
CA THR A 185 2.55 -8.73 12.17
C THR A 185 2.06 -8.60 13.61
N ASN A 186 0.78 -8.27 13.82
CA ASN A 186 0.25 -7.82 15.12
C ASN A 186 -0.84 -8.72 15.70
N ARG A 187 -1.22 -9.82 15.05
CA ARG A 187 -2.30 -10.71 15.52
C ARG A 187 -2.15 -11.17 16.97
N ASN A 188 -0.92 -11.50 17.40
CA ASN A 188 -0.66 -11.98 18.75
C ASN A 188 -0.70 -10.87 19.81
N LYS A 189 -0.59 -9.61 19.38
CA LYS A 189 -0.65 -8.43 20.25
C LYS A 189 -2.08 -7.89 20.38
N ALA A 190 -2.94 -8.20 19.41
CA ALA A 190 -4.33 -7.73 19.36
C ALA A 190 -5.27 -8.76 19.99
N ALA A 191 -6.08 -8.33 20.96
CA ALA A 191 -7.11 -9.17 21.55
C ALA A 191 -8.15 -9.61 20.49
N PRO A 192 -8.79 -10.78 20.64
CA PRO A 192 -9.75 -11.29 19.65
C PRO A 192 -10.88 -10.31 19.30
N ALA A 193 -11.43 -9.61 20.29
CA ALA A 193 -12.48 -8.59 20.07
C ALA A 193 -11.98 -7.43 19.20
N VAL A 194 -10.73 -7.00 19.37
CA VAL A 194 -10.10 -5.95 18.55
C VAL A 194 -9.90 -6.46 17.12
N ARG A 195 -9.42 -7.70 16.96
CA ARG A 195 -9.28 -8.33 15.64
C ARG A 195 -10.60 -8.38 14.89
N GLN A 196 -11.69 -8.71 15.59
CA GLN A 196 -13.03 -8.76 15.03
C GLN A 196 -13.51 -7.37 14.59
N ARG A 197 -13.34 -6.33 15.41
CA ARG A 197 -13.68 -4.96 15.02
C ARG A 197 -12.92 -4.50 13.78
N LEU A 198 -11.62 -4.77 13.71
CA LEU A 198 -10.81 -4.48 12.53
C LEU A 198 -11.31 -5.21 11.28
N CYS A 199 -11.70 -6.49 11.38
CA CYS A 199 -12.26 -7.19 10.22
C CYS A 199 -13.57 -6.55 9.71
N ARG A 200 -14.36 -5.95 10.60
CA ARG A 200 -15.60 -5.25 10.25
C ARG A 200 -15.38 -3.91 9.53
N THR A 201 -14.18 -3.34 9.55
CA THR A 201 -13.93 -2.09 8.80
C THR A 201 -13.87 -2.29 7.29
N VAL A 202 -13.73 -3.54 6.83
CA VAL A 202 -13.71 -3.88 5.40
C VAL A 202 -15.14 -3.92 4.87
N ARG A 203 -15.42 -3.18 3.77
CA ARG A 203 -16.77 -3.14 3.19
C ARG A 203 -16.94 -4.30 2.23
N LEU A 204 -17.25 -5.49 2.76
CA LEU A 204 -17.17 -6.75 2.00
C LEU A 204 -17.97 -6.74 0.68
N ALA A 205 -19.11 -6.04 0.64
CA ALA A 205 -19.93 -5.90 -0.58
C ALA A 205 -19.24 -5.18 -1.74
N HIS A 206 -18.18 -4.41 -1.48
CA HIS A 206 -17.42 -3.64 -2.48
C HIS A 206 -16.06 -4.28 -2.79
N LEU A 207 -15.83 -5.53 -2.36
CA LEU A 207 -14.69 -6.32 -2.82
C LEU A 207 -14.82 -6.62 -4.32
N SER A 208 -13.68 -6.73 -5.00
CA SER A 208 -13.67 -7.09 -6.42
C SER A 208 -14.11 -8.54 -6.62
N ARG A 209 -14.56 -8.88 -7.83
CA ARG A 209 -15.00 -10.25 -8.16
C ARG A 209 -13.97 -11.33 -7.78
N PRO A 210 -12.66 -11.20 -8.08
CA PRO A 210 -11.64 -12.17 -7.62
C PRO A 210 -11.63 -12.38 -6.10
N TYR A 211 -11.84 -11.30 -5.35
CA TYR A 211 -11.86 -11.36 -3.90
C TYR A 211 -13.13 -12.03 -3.38
N LEU A 212 -14.28 -11.72 -3.96
CA LEU A 212 -15.56 -12.33 -3.60
C LEU A 212 -15.63 -13.82 -3.95
N SER A 213 -15.02 -14.24 -5.08
CA SER A 213 -15.11 -15.63 -5.55
C SER A 213 -14.02 -16.56 -5.01
N LEU A 214 -12.86 -16.01 -4.61
CA LEU A 214 -11.71 -16.82 -4.18
C LEU A 214 -11.23 -16.46 -2.78
N ILE A 215 -10.84 -15.19 -2.57
CA ILE A 215 -10.10 -14.80 -1.36
C ILE A 215 -11.00 -14.83 -0.13
N LEU A 216 -12.18 -14.20 -0.17
CA LEU A 216 -13.09 -14.11 0.96
C LEU A 216 -13.61 -15.49 1.42
N PRO A 217 -14.09 -16.39 0.53
CA PRO A 217 -14.48 -17.73 0.93
C PRO A 217 -13.32 -18.54 1.53
N ALA A 218 -12.10 -18.40 1.00
CA ALA A 218 -10.93 -19.10 1.53
C ALA A 218 -10.58 -18.60 2.95
N LEU A 219 -10.59 -17.28 3.17
CA LEU A 219 -10.36 -16.69 4.49
C LEU A 219 -11.40 -17.13 5.52
N ALA A 220 -12.67 -17.14 5.12
CA ALA A 220 -13.77 -17.59 5.98
C ALA A 220 -13.63 -19.08 6.33
N ALA A 221 -13.32 -19.93 5.35
CA ALA A 221 -13.12 -21.36 5.56
C ALA A 221 -11.87 -21.69 6.39
N ASP A 222 -10.82 -20.87 6.31
CA ASP A 222 -9.62 -21.01 7.14
C ASP A 222 -9.92 -20.60 8.60
N HIS A 223 -10.73 -19.56 8.81
CA HIS A 223 -11.15 -19.13 10.15
C HIS A 223 -12.09 -20.15 10.83
N GLU A 224 -13.08 -20.69 10.09
CA GLU A 224 -13.97 -21.73 10.62
C GLU A 224 -13.23 -23.02 10.97
N LYS A 225 -12.19 -23.36 10.20
CA LYS A 225 -11.35 -24.54 10.45
C LYS A 225 -10.55 -24.38 11.73
N ASP A 226 -9.86 -23.26 11.89
CA ASP A 226 -9.03 -22.99 13.08
C ASP A 226 -8.82 -21.47 13.27
N PRO A 227 -9.57 -20.83 14.19
CA PRO A 227 -9.50 -19.38 14.43
C PRO A 227 -8.21 -18.93 15.13
N GLU A 228 -7.39 -19.86 15.62
CA GLU A 228 -6.11 -19.57 16.27
C GLU A 228 -4.91 -19.85 15.36
N ALA A 229 -5.06 -20.69 14.31
CA ALA A 229 -4.03 -20.91 13.31
C ALA A 229 -3.72 -19.64 12.50
N PRO A 230 -2.45 -19.41 12.06
CA PRO A 230 -2.04 -18.25 11.26
C PRO A 230 -2.95 -17.91 10.07
N ALA A 231 -3.50 -18.91 9.39
CA ALA A 231 -4.42 -18.75 8.27
C ALA A 231 -5.82 -18.26 8.68
N GLY A 232 -6.35 -18.68 9.84
CA GLY A 232 -7.69 -18.35 10.31
C GLY A 232 -7.81 -16.99 11.02
N TRP A 233 -7.07 -15.97 10.56
CA TRP A 233 -7.05 -14.65 11.21
C TRP A 233 -8.31 -13.80 10.95
N PHE A 234 -9.04 -14.07 9.86
CA PHE A 234 -10.13 -13.23 9.39
C PHE A 234 -11.47 -13.67 9.99
N SER A 235 -11.93 -12.97 11.02
CA SER A 235 -13.22 -13.22 11.69
C SER A 235 -14.34 -12.31 11.19
N GLY A 236 -14.22 -11.79 9.95
CA GLY A 236 -15.15 -10.82 9.38
C GLY A 236 -16.41 -11.42 8.77
N ALA A 237 -16.35 -12.70 8.39
CA ALA A 237 -17.47 -13.45 7.83
C ALA A 237 -17.23 -14.97 7.97
N SER A 238 -18.30 -15.72 8.17
CA SER A 238 -18.40 -17.17 7.94
C SER A 238 -18.45 -17.48 6.44
N VAL A 239 -18.32 -18.76 6.06
CA VAL A 239 -18.39 -19.20 4.66
C VAL A 239 -19.77 -18.90 4.06
N LEU A 240 -20.83 -19.05 4.86
CA LEU A 240 -22.20 -18.74 4.45
C LEU A 240 -22.38 -17.23 4.24
N GLU A 241 -21.86 -16.40 5.15
CA GLU A 241 -21.89 -14.94 5.00
C GLU A 241 -21.05 -14.48 3.80
N ALA A 242 -19.88 -15.06 3.56
CA ALA A 242 -19.06 -14.77 2.37
C ALA A 242 -19.83 -15.06 1.08
N THR A 243 -20.58 -16.17 1.04
CA THR A 243 -21.45 -16.53 -0.09
C THR A 243 -22.60 -15.53 -0.26
N ALA A 244 -23.25 -15.14 0.84
CA ALA A 244 -24.32 -14.14 0.82
C ALA A 244 -23.81 -12.77 0.32
N VAL A 245 -22.62 -12.34 0.76
CA VAL A 245 -21.97 -11.11 0.29
C VAL A 245 -21.67 -11.19 -1.21
N ALA A 246 -21.12 -12.31 -1.70
CA ALA A 246 -20.82 -12.48 -3.12
C ALA A 246 -22.08 -12.45 -3.99
N ASN A 247 -23.17 -13.08 -3.53
CA ASN A 247 -24.47 -13.04 -4.19
C ASN A 247 -25.04 -11.62 -4.19
N PHE A 248 -25.01 -10.93 -3.04
CA PHE A 248 -25.46 -9.55 -2.94
C PHE A 248 -24.68 -8.63 -3.87
N ALA A 249 -23.35 -8.70 -3.88
CA ALA A 249 -22.52 -7.85 -4.73
C ALA A 249 -22.80 -8.03 -6.23
N SER A 250 -23.13 -9.27 -6.63
CA SER A 250 -23.47 -9.62 -8.02
C SER A 250 -24.94 -9.34 -8.40
N ALA A 251 -25.81 -9.12 -7.42
CA ALA A 251 -27.23 -8.92 -7.64
C ALA A 251 -27.56 -7.60 -8.36
N ALA A 252 -28.69 -7.57 -9.05
CA ALA A 252 -29.19 -6.37 -9.69
C ALA A 252 -29.56 -5.30 -8.64
N ALA A 253 -29.59 -4.01 -9.04
CA ALA A 253 -29.86 -2.92 -8.10
C ALA A 253 -31.19 -3.10 -7.34
N ARG A 254 -32.25 -3.51 -8.03
CA ARG A 254 -33.56 -3.79 -7.42
C ARG A 254 -33.51 -4.94 -6.42
N GLU A 255 -32.74 -5.98 -6.70
CA GLU A 255 -32.58 -7.12 -5.78
C GLU A 255 -31.79 -6.69 -4.53
N LYS A 256 -30.75 -5.87 -4.69
CA LYS A 256 -30.00 -5.27 -3.58
C LYS A 256 -30.92 -4.45 -2.68
N GLU A 257 -31.75 -3.58 -3.27
CA GLU A 257 -32.73 -2.79 -2.54
C GLU A 257 -33.72 -3.69 -1.78
N MET A 258 -34.23 -4.74 -2.40
CA MET A 258 -35.13 -5.69 -1.76
C MET A 258 -34.47 -6.43 -0.58
N VAL A 259 -33.22 -6.88 -0.74
CA VAL A 259 -32.48 -7.54 0.34
C VAL A 259 -32.25 -6.59 1.51
N LEU A 260 -31.86 -5.35 1.23
CA LEU A 260 -31.65 -4.34 2.28
C LEU A 260 -32.95 -3.91 2.97
N TRP A 261 -34.07 -3.87 2.24
CA TRP A 261 -35.38 -3.55 2.79
C TRP A 261 -35.96 -4.68 3.64
N ALA A 262 -35.79 -5.93 3.21
CA ALA A 262 -36.29 -7.10 3.93
C ALA A 262 -35.50 -7.42 5.21
N ALA A 263 -34.26 -6.93 5.31
CA ALA A 263 -33.43 -7.14 6.48
C ALA A 263 -33.61 -6.02 7.52
N GLU A 264 -34.54 -6.23 8.46
CA GLU A 264 -34.70 -5.34 9.62
C GLU A 264 -33.42 -5.28 10.46
N GLU A 265 -32.85 -6.43 10.78
CA GLU A 265 -31.56 -6.56 11.46
C GLU A 265 -30.62 -7.46 10.64
N LEU A 266 -29.47 -6.91 10.23
CA LEU A 266 -28.43 -7.69 9.58
C LEU A 266 -27.44 -8.19 10.64
N PRO A 267 -26.94 -9.43 10.52
CA PRO A 267 -25.75 -9.83 11.25
C PRO A 267 -24.64 -8.79 11.09
N ALA A 268 -23.83 -8.58 12.13
CA ALA A 268 -22.79 -7.55 12.11
C ALA A 268 -21.80 -7.67 10.91
N ALA A 269 -21.60 -8.89 10.38
CA ALA A 269 -20.80 -9.12 9.16
C ALA A 269 -21.43 -8.52 7.90
N LEU A 270 -22.76 -8.48 7.85
CA LEU A 270 -23.57 -8.00 6.73
C LEU A 270 -23.96 -6.51 6.86
N GLU A 271 -23.66 -5.84 7.97
CA GLU A 271 -23.79 -4.36 8.03
C GLU A 271 -22.94 -3.66 6.96
N SER A 272 -21.86 -4.32 6.51
CA SER A 272 -21.04 -3.85 5.39
C SER A 272 -21.80 -3.74 4.06
N LEU A 273 -22.94 -4.42 3.91
CA LEU A 273 -23.80 -4.35 2.72
C LEU A 273 -24.44 -2.96 2.55
N ARG A 274 -24.66 -2.23 3.65
CA ARG A 274 -25.24 -0.87 3.65
C ARG A 274 -24.20 0.22 3.45
N ALA A 275 -22.91 -0.10 3.55
CA ALA A 275 -21.85 0.89 3.44
C ALA A 275 -21.73 1.42 1.99
N SER A 276 -21.45 2.70 1.82
CA SER A 276 -21.10 3.28 0.52
C SER A 276 -19.68 2.85 0.09
N PRO A 277 -19.33 2.86 -1.21
CA PRO A 277 -17.94 2.73 -1.63
C PRO A 277 -17.07 3.86 -1.07
N ARG A 278 -15.79 3.59 -0.79
CA ARG A 278 -14.81 4.63 -0.44
C ARG A 278 -14.44 5.50 -1.67
N PRO A 279 -13.97 6.73 -1.48
CA PRO A 279 -13.51 7.60 -2.56
C PRO A 279 -12.42 6.92 -3.40
N GLN A 280 -12.55 6.99 -4.72
CA GLN A 280 -11.59 6.38 -5.65
C GLN A 280 -10.29 7.20 -5.70
N CYS A 281 -9.17 6.59 -5.29
CA CYS A 281 -7.87 7.28 -5.22
C CYS A 281 -7.12 7.35 -6.56
N ILE A 282 -7.47 6.54 -7.56
CA ILE A 282 -6.90 6.64 -8.91
C ILE A 282 -7.59 7.80 -9.66
N PRO A 283 -6.85 8.82 -10.14
CA PRO A 283 -7.43 9.92 -10.90
C PRO A 283 -8.18 9.43 -12.15
N ALA A 284 -9.32 10.07 -12.44
CA ALA A 284 -10.09 9.75 -13.65
C ALA A 284 -9.34 10.16 -14.92
N SER A 285 -8.63 11.28 -14.87
CA SER A 285 -7.75 11.76 -15.94
C SER A 285 -6.32 11.25 -15.73
N GLY A 286 -5.81 10.47 -16.68
CA GLY A 286 -4.39 10.14 -16.75
C GLY A 286 -3.92 8.96 -15.88
N GLY A 287 -4.64 8.61 -14.80
CA GLY A 287 -4.28 7.49 -13.92
C GLY A 287 -3.17 7.81 -12.92
N LEU A 288 -2.64 6.79 -12.26
CA LEU A 288 -1.51 6.90 -11.32
C LEU A 288 -0.27 6.19 -11.89
N THR A 289 0.84 6.90 -12.05
CA THR A 289 2.02 6.41 -12.77
C THR A 289 3.17 6.07 -11.84
N PHE A 290 3.79 4.92 -12.08
CA PHE A 290 4.97 4.41 -11.38
C PHE A 290 6.11 4.17 -12.37
N SER A 291 7.30 4.66 -12.06
CA SER A 291 8.50 4.39 -12.83
C SER A 291 9.08 3.03 -12.49
N TRP A 292 9.47 2.27 -13.53
CA TRP A 292 10.10 0.97 -13.36
C TRP A 292 11.37 0.87 -14.21
N HIS A 293 12.27 -0.02 -13.81
CA HIS A 293 13.51 -0.28 -14.52
C HIS A 293 14.02 -1.71 -14.35
N VAL A 294 14.85 -2.16 -15.30
CA VAL A 294 15.65 -3.39 -15.24
C VAL A 294 17.11 -2.99 -15.42
N SER A 295 17.97 -3.42 -14.50
CA SER A 295 19.40 -3.11 -14.57
C SER A 295 20.08 -3.85 -15.73
N LYS A 296 21.12 -3.26 -16.32
CA LYS A 296 21.99 -3.90 -17.32
C LYS A 296 22.52 -5.24 -16.80
N GLU A 297 22.85 -5.32 -15.52
CA GLU A 297 23.39 -6.53 -14.88
C GLU A 297 22.37 -7.66 -14.83
N ASP A 298 21.12 -7.37 -14.45
CA ASP A 298 20.05 -8.36 -14.41
C ASP A 298 19.69 -8.85 -15.80
N LEU A 299 19.65 -7.93 -16.78
CA LEU A 299 19.42 -8.27 -18.18
C LEU A 299 20.56 -9.14 -18.74
N LEU A 300 21.81 -8.77 -18.48
CA LEU A 300 22.99 -9.54 -18.88
C LEU A 300 22.99 -10.94 -18.25
N ARG A 301 22.61 -11.04 -16.97
CA ARG A 301 22.49 -12.32 -16.26
C ARG A 301 21.48 -13.22 -16.95
N ALA A 302 20.31 -12.68 -17.30
CA ALA A 302 19.27 -13.45 -17.97
C ALA A 302 19.68 -13.90 -19.39
N VAL A 303 20.33 -13.01 -20.16
CA VAL A 303 20.86 -13.37 -21.48
C VAL A 303 21.89 -14.51 -21.38
N ARG A 304 22.78 -14.47 -20.39
CA ARG A 304 23.79 -15.51 -20.16
C ARG A 304 23.20 -16.84 -19.65
N GLN A 305 22.06 -16.79 -18.96
CA GLN A 305 21.38 -17.97 -18.41
C GLN A 305 20.47 -18.68 -19.42
N LEU A 306 20.34 -18.16 -20.65
CA LEU A 306 19.63 -18.84 -21.73
C LEU A 306 20.38 -20.12 -22.13
N GLN A 307 19.88 -21.25 -21.64
CA GLN A 307 20.41 -22.56 -21.99
C GLN A 307 20.04 -22.92 -23.44
N PRO A 308 20.89 -23.68 -24.17
CA PRO A 308 20.52 -24.27 -25.44
C PRO A 308 19.22 -25.09 -25.29
N GLY A 309 18.16 -24.70 -26.01
CA GLY A 309 16.84 -25.35 -25.95
C GLY A 309 15.81 -24.69 -25.03
N SER A 310 16.19 -23.70 -24.21
CA SER A 310 15.22 -22.85 -23.52
C SER A 310 14.67 -21.79 -24.48
N SER A 311 13.35 -21.60 -24.51
CA SER A 311 12.72 -20.62 -25.41
C SER A 311 12.88 -19.18 -24.92
N PHE A 312 12.89 -18.94 -23.61
CA PHE A 312 13.05 -17.62 -23.02
C PHE A 312 13.51 -17.65 -21.56
N GLN A 313 13.92 -16.48 -21.04
CA GLN A 313 14.17 -16.16 -19.64
C GLN A 313 13.36 -14.93 -19.22
N TRP A 314 12.91 -14.89 -17.96
CA TRP A 314 12.19 -13.75 -17.39
C TRP A 314 13.15 -12.84 -16.63
N VAL A 315 13.03 -11.53 -16.84
CA VAL A 315 13.71 -10.50 -16.05
C VAL A 315 12.68 -9.59 -15.42
N TYR A 316 12.70 -9.48 -14.09
CA TYR A 316 11.71 -8.67 -13.36
C TYR A 316 12.18 -7.24 -13.20
N GLY A 317 11.28 -6.30 -13.51
CA GLY A 317 11.48 -4.87 -13.25
C GLY A 317 11.39 -4.55 -11.77
N SER A 318 12.22 -3.61 -11.35
CA SER A 318 12.14 -2.93 -10.06
C SER A 318 11.43 -1.60 -10.22
N PHE A 319 10.70 -1.16 -9.19
CA PHE A 319 10.08 0.16 -9.17
C PHE A 319 10.94 1.10 -8.34
N ASP A 320 10.97 2.36 -8.73
CA ASP A 320 11.68 3.38 -7.96
C ASP A 320 11.08 3.41 -6.54
N ASP A 321 11.95 3.46 -5.53
CA ASP A 321 11.62 3.43 -4.11
C ASP A 321 10.90 2.16 -3.58
N GLN A 322 10.88 1.03 -4.30
CA GLN A 322 10.27 -0.21 -3.79
C GLN A 322 11.13 -1.46 -3.92
N PRO A 323 11.43 -2.16 -2.80
CA PRO A 323 12.11 -3.44 -2.87
C PRO A 323 11.17 -4.56 -3.34
N ARG A 324 11.52 -5.18 -4.48
CA ARG A 324 11.19 -6.56 -4.95
C ARG A 324 9.73 -6.97 -5.16
N TYR A 325 8.73 -6.34 -4.56
CA TYR A 325 7.36 -6.87 -4.55
C TYR A 325 6.45 -6.34 -5.68
N GLY A 326 6.88 -5.34 -6.44
CA GLY A 326 6.07 -4.70 -7.47
C GLY A 326 5.16 -3.62 -6.89
N VAL A 327 4.19 -3.16 -7.67
CA VAL A 327 3.18 -2.18 -7.25
C VAL A 327 1.95 -2.91 -6.70
N PHE A 328 1.47 -2.53 -5.53
CA PHE A 328 0.21 -3.04 -4.99
C PHE A 328 -0.97 -2.23 -5.51
N ALA A 329 -1.94 -2.90 -6.13
CA ALA A 329 -3.19 -2.31 -6.61
C ALA A 329 -4.28 -3.38 -6.75
N TRP A 330 -5.52 -2.99 -6.50
CA TRP A 330 -6.74 -3.80 -6.50
C TRP A 330 -6.60 -5.06 -5.62
N GLY A 331 -5.84 -4.94 -4.53
CA GLY A 331 -5.47 -6.03 -3.62
C GLY A 331 -4.37 -6.98 -4.12
N PHE A 332 -3.90 -6.83 -5.36
CA PHE A 332 -2.86 -7.69 -5.93
C PHE A 332 -1.50 -6.98 -6.01
N GLY A 333 -0.43 -7.77 -6.18
CA GLY A 333 0.90 -7.26 -6.52
C GLY A 333 1.12 -7.33 -8.03
N TRP A 334 1.64 -6.26 -8.63
CA TRP A 334 1.86 -6.13 -10.06
C TRP A 334 3.34 -5.97 -10.38
N ARG A 335 3.88 -6.83 -11.25
CA ARG A 335 5.29 -6.81 -11.64
C ARG A 335 5.42 -6.65 -13.14
N VAL A 336 6.27 -5.72 -13.56
CA VAL A 336 6.72 -5.68 -14.96
C VAL A 336 7.77 -6.75 -15.15
N CYS A 337 7.69 -7.49 -16.24
CA CYS A 337 8.68 -8.50 -16.61
C CYS A 337 9.01 -8.41 -18.10
N LEU A 338 10.31 -8.57 -18.39
CA LEU A 338 10.84 -8.69 -19.73
C LEU A 338 11.02 -10.16 -20.06
N GLN A 339 10.56 -10.57 -21.23
CA GLN A 339 10.82 -11.88 -21.79
C GLN A 339 12.00 -11.75 -22.75
N VAL A 340 13.13 -12.34 -22.35
CA VAL A 340 14.35 -12.41 -23.16
C VAL A 340 14.39 -13.77 -23.84
N THR A 341 14.35 -13.79 -25.16
CA THR A 341 14.32 -15.01 -25.97
C THR A 341 15.74 -15.48 -26.34
N GLY A 342 15.93 -16.79 -26.40
CA GLY A 342 17.20 -17.42 -26.77
C GLY A 342 17.34 -17.62 -28.29
N GLY A 343 18.58 -17.50 -28.79
CA GLY A 343 18.94 -17.69 -30.19
C GLY A 343 19.19 -16.35 -30.88
N GLY A 344 20.36 -16.20 -31.51
CA GLY A 344 20.83 -14.97 -32.18
C GLY A 344 20.01 -14.51 -33.40
N GLN A 345 18.74 -14.92 -33.50
CA GLN A 345 17.77 -14.54 -34.53
C GLN A 345 16.51 -13.91 -33.95
N SER A 346 16.37 -13.78 -32.62
CA SER A 346 15.17 -13.13 -32.08
C SER A 346 15.28 -11.61 -32.27
N THR A 347 14.48 -11.09 -33.20
CA THR A 347 14.40 -9.67 -33.54
C THR A 347 13.53 -8.87 -32.58
N ALA A 348 13.03 -9.48 -31.51
CA ALA A 348 12.24 -8.78 -30.51
C ALA A 348 12.32 -9.43 -29.13
N ALA A 349 12.14 -8.61 -28.10
CA ALA A 349 11.88 -9.04 -26.73
C ALA A 349 10.46 -8.69 -26.32
N GLY A 350 9.94 -9.45 -25.36
CA GLY A 350 8.60 -9.25 -24.84
C GLY A 350 8.55 -8.42 -23.59
N VAL A 351 7.44 -7.71 -23.37
CA VAL A 351 7.16 -7.03 -22.10
C VAL A 351 5.78 -7.45 -21.62
N PHE A 352 5.72 -7.82 -20.35
CA PHE A 352 4.53 -8.37 -19.73
C PHE A 352 4.30 -7.74 -18.36
N LEU A 353 3.04 -7.70 -17.95
CA LEU A 353 2.60 -7.35 -16.62
C LEU A 353 2.09 -8.61 -15.93
N GLN A 354 2.76 -9.03 -14.86
CA GLN A 354 2.40 -10.17 -14.04
C GLN A 354 1.52 -9.74 -12.87
N CYS A 355 0.40 -10.44 -12.69
CA CYS A 355 -0.44 -10.32 -11.50
C CYS A 355 -0.02 -11.40 -10.50
N CYS A 356 0.31 -11.00 -9.28
CA CYS A 356 0.76 -11.89 -8.21
C CYS A 356 -0.19 -11.81 -7.03
N LEU A 357 -0.47 -12.96 -6.41
CA LEU A 357 -1.11 -13.00 -5.11
C LEU A 357 -0.08 -12.57 -4.04
N PRO A 358 -0.33 -11.51 -3.26
CA PRO A 358 0.60 -11.11 -2.20
C PRO A 358 0.88 -12.25 -1.20
N PRO A 359 2.13 -12.41 -0.71
CA PRO A 359 2.50 -13.51 0.21
C PRO A 359 1.75 -13.51 1.55
N VAL A 360 1.05 -12.43 1.88
CA VAL A 360 0.22 -12.36 3.10
C VAL A 360 -1.01 -13.27 3.01
N TRP A 361 -1.43 -13.65 1.80
CA TRP A 361 -2.57 -14.55 1.58
C TRP A 361 -2.22 -16.02 1.73
N THR A 362 -0.93 -16.36 1.72
CA THR A 362 -0.43 -17.74 1.74
C THR A 362 0.34 -18.09 3.03
N PRO A 363 -0.17 -17.77 4.23
CA PRO A 363 0.45 -18.29 5.45
C PRO A 363 0.33 -19.82 5.51
N PRO A 364 1.21 -20.51 6.25
CA PRO A 364 1.13 -21.95 6.41
C PRO A 364 -0.26 -22.41 6.85
N GLY A 365 -0.79 -23.42 6.15
CA GLY A 365 -2.12 -23.98 6.40
C GLY A 365 -3.28 -23.26 5.71
N SER A 366 -3.02 -22.14 5.02
CA SER A 366 -4.01 -21.43 4.21
C SER A 366 -4.44 -22.26 3.02
N ARG A 367 -5.75 -22.21 2.69
CA ARG A 367 -6.28 -22.80 1.46
C ARG A 367 -5.69 -22.15 0.20
N LEU A 368 -5.25 -20.90 0.31
CA LEU A 368 -4.57 -20.16 -0.76
C LEU A 368 -3.08 -20.53 -0.90
N SER A 369 -2.50 -21.24 0.09
CA SER A 369 -1.09 -21.68 0.10
C SER A 369 -0.84 -22.99 -0.65
N THR A 370 -1.88 -23.60 -1.24
CA THR A 370 -1.74 -24.90 -1.92
C THR A 370 -0.81 -24.81 -3.13
N ASP A 371 -0.03 -25.87 -3.36
CA ASP A 371 0.99 -25.96 -4.41
C ASP A 371 0.47 -25.38 -5.73
N GLU A 372 1.15 -24.32 -6.12
CA GLU A 372 0.73 -23.28 -7.04
C GLU A 372 0.46 -23.87 -8.44
N ARG A 373 -0.82 -23.87 -8.88
CA ARG A 373 -1.27 -23.68 -10.29
C ARG A 373 -2.72 -24.02 -10.59
N SER A 374 -3.57 -24.43 -9.65
CA SER A 374 -4.95 -24.86 -10.03
C SER A 374 -6.07 -23.88 -9.68
N LEU A 375 -6.16 -23.33 -8.46
CA LEU A 375 -7.33 -22.52 -8.08
C LEU A 375 -7.15 -21.02 -8.33
N ALA A 376 -6.04 -20.43 -7.87
CA ALA A 376 -5.76 -19.01 -8.13
C ALA A 376 -5.56 -18.72 -9.63
N SER A 377 -4.96 -19.67 -10.36
CA SER A 377 -4.74 -19.58 -11.81
C SER A 377 -6.01 -19.60 -12.65
N ASN A 378 -7.14 -20.06 -12.11
CA ASN A 378 -8.44 -19.98 -12.76
C ASN A 378 -9.17 -18.68 -12.45
N THR A 379 -8.61 -17.85 -11.56
CA THR A 379 -9.20 -16.55 -11.21
C THR A 379 -8.60 -15.47 -12.10
N VAL A 380 -9.47 -14.83 -12.89
CA VAL A 380 -9.11 -13.73 -13.76
C VAL A 380 -9.26 -12.38 -13.04
N VAL A 381 -8.28 -11.50 -13.22
CA VAL A 381 -8.26 -10.15 -12.69
C VAL A 381 -8.27 -9.16 -13.87
N PRO A 382 -9.15 -8.15 -13.89
CA PRO A 382 -9.10 -7.11 -14.90
C PRO A 382 -7.80 -6.30 -14.74
N ILE A 383 -7.20 -5.93 -15.86
CA ILE A 383 -6.03 -5.05 -15.90
C ILE A 383 -6.48 -3.72 -16.50
N PRO A 384 -6.83 -2.71 -15.70
CA PRO A 384 -6.94 -1.36 -16.20
C PRO A 384 -5.58 -0.68 -16.02
N ALA A 385 -4.61 -0.99 -16.88
CA ALA A 385 -3.27 -0.41 -16.78
C ALA A 385 -2.69 -0.03 -18.14
N ARG A 386 -1.67 0.82 -18.14
CA ARG A 386 -0.88 1.16 -19.31
C ARG A 386 0.59 0.94 -18.99
N LEU A 387 1.28 0.24 -19.88
CA LEU A 387 2.68 -0.09 -19.74
C LEU A 387 3.48 0.58 -20.85
N VAL A 388 4.48 1.36 -20.47
CA VAL A 388 5.36 2.08 -21.38
C VAL A 388 6.78 1.63 -21.15
N VAL A 389 7.54 1.49 -22.23
CA VAL A 389 8.98 1.25 -22.21
C VAL A 389 9.64 2.40 -22.97
N HIS A 390 10.63 3.04 -22.37
CA HIS A 390 11.33 4.15 -23.00
C HIS A 390 12.37 3.61 -23.99
N ARG A 391 12.35 4.13 -25.23
CA ARG A 391 13.32 3.83 -26.29
C ARG A 391 13.99 5.12 -26.72
N ARG A 392 15.31 5.13 -26.86
CA ARG A 392 16.07 6.26 -27.38
C ARG A 392 16.33 6.06 -28.86
N HIS A 393 16.13 7.10 -29.65
CA HIS A 393 16.42 7.08 -31.08
C HIS A 393 17.41 8.21 -31.43
N GLY A 394 18.60 7.87 -31.91
CA GLY A 394 19.59 8.83 -32.40
C GLY A 394 19.98 9.93 -31.37
N ARG A 395 20.24 11.16 -31.87
CA ARG A 395 20.79 12.35 -31.15
C ARG A 395 19.94 12.89 -29.97
N GLY A 396 19.55 12.03 -29.03
CA GLY A 396 18.97 12.40 -27.73
C GLY A 396 17.44 12.44 -27.64
N ALA A 397 16.70 12.14 -28.71
CA ALA A 397 15.24 12.06 -28.63
C ALA A 397 14.78 10.74 -27.98
N VAL A 398 14.00 10.83 -26.91
CA VAL A 398 13.30 9.70 -26.30
C VAL A 398 11.97 9.52 -27.03
N ARG A 399 11.71 8.30 -27.52
CA ARG A 399 10.41 7.87 -28.02
C ARG A 399 9.88 6.79 -27.10
N ASP A 400 8.64 6.96 -26.67
CA ASP A 400 7.99 5.98 -25.82
C ASP A 400 7.38 4.86 -26.66
N VAL A 401 7.74 3.61 -26.37
CA VAL A 401 7.00 2.44 -26.84
C VAL A 401 5.89 2.20 -25.83
N GLN A 402 4.72 2.75 -26.14
CA GLN A 402 3.55 2.68 -25.28
C GLN A 402 2.62 1.54 -25.70
N HIS A 403 2.24 0.70 -24.75
CA HIS A 403 1.14 -0.24 -24.90
C HIS A 403 0.13 -0.09 -23.78
N THR A 404 -1.13 0.10 -24.17
CA THR A 404 -2.23 0.18 -23.22
C THR A 404 -2.80 -1.22 -23.01
N LEU A 405 -2.60 -1.78 -21.81
CA LEU A 405 -3.22 -3.01 -21.35
C LEU A 405 -4.57 -2.65 -20.72
N SER A 406 -5.50 -2.12 -21.50
CA SER A 406 -6.83 -1.76 -21.00
C SER A 406 -7.89 -2.04 -22.05
N GLY A 407 -8.98 -2.69 -21.66
CA GLY A 407 -10.10 -3.01 -22.53
C GLY A 407 -11.09 -3.95 -21.84
N PRO A 408 -12.28 -4.16 -22.42
CA PRO A 408 -13.27 -5.10 -21.88
C PRO A 408 -12.74 -6.54 -21.80
N ASP A 409 -11.70 -6.87 -22.57
CA ASP A 409 -11.10 -8.21 -22.65
C ASP A 409 -9.71 -8.31 -21.98
N ALA A 410 -9.25 -7.24 -21.32
CA ALA A 410 -7.93 -7.20 -20.69
C ALA A 410 -7.95 -7.87 -19.31
N PHE A 411 -7.85 -9.20 -19.30
CA PHE A 411 -7.79 -10.02 -18.09
C PHE A 411 -6.49 -10.80 -18.00
N VAL A 412 -6.03 -11.05 -16.78
CA VAL A 412 -4.92 -11.97 -16.50
C VAL A 412 -5.29 -12.89 -15.36
N ASN A 413 -4.88 -14.15 -15.46
CA ASN A 413 -4.99 -15.09 -14.36
C ASN A 413 -4.07 -14.69 -13.21
N VAL A 414 -4.48 -14.87 -11.95
CA VAL A 414 -3.58 -14.67 -10.81
C VAL A 414 -2.40 -15.64 -10.92
N GLY A 415 -1.18 -15.11 -10.86
CA GLY A 415 0.08 -15.83 -11.08
C GLY A 415 0.57 -15.82 -12.53
N ALA A 416 -0.26 -15.44 -13.50
CA ALA A 416 0.10 -15.33 -14.90
C ALA A 416 0.54 -13.90 -15.28
N ALA A 417 1.07 -13.76 -16.50
CA ALA A 417 1.48 -12.49 -17.05
C ALA A 417 0.77 -12.22 -18.39
N LEU A 418 0.37 -10.97 -18.62
CA LEU A 418 -0.23 -10.51 -19.87
C LEU A 418 0.70 -9.51 -20.55
N GLY A 419 0.93 -9.68 -21.85
CA GLY A 419 1.85 -8.85 -22.60
C GLY A 419 2.05 -9.36 -24.02
N TRP A 420 3.09 -8.87 -24.67
CA TRP A 420 3.42 -9.23 -26.05
C TRP A 420 4.88 -9.65 -26.13
N SER A 421 5.13 -10.79 -26.76
CA SER A 421 6.48 -11.32 -26.95
C SER A 421 7.32 -10.52 -27.95
N THR A 422 6.70 -9.62 -28.72
CA THR A 422 7.33 -8.81 -29.77
C THR A 422 7.28 -7.30 -29.51
N MET A 423 7.02 -6.89 -28.26
CA MET A 423 6.82 -5.47 -27.91
C MET A 423 8.07 -4.61 -28.11
N LEU A 424 9.26 -5.18 -27.92
CA LEU A 424 10.53 -4.48 -28.05
C LEU A 424 11.26 -4.96 -29.30
N PRO A 425 11.13 -4.30 -30.46
CA PRO A 425 11.97 -4.62 -31.61
C PRO A 425 13.45 -4.43 -31.24
N LEU A 426 14.22 -5.51 -31.36
CA LEU A 426 15.67 -5.53 -31.16
C LEU A 426 16.35 -5.41 -32.53
N GLU A 427 17.39 -4.59 -32.62
CA GLU A 427 18.15 -4.47 -33.86
C GLU A 427 18.81 -5.80 -34.22
N ASP A 428 18.69 -6.19 -35.50
CA ASP A 428 19.28 -7.41 -35.99
C ASP A 428 20.81 -7.30 -35.94
N GLN A 429 21.47 -8.17 -35.17
CA GLN A 429 22.92 -8.19 -35.06
C GLN A 429 23.59 -8.29 -36.44
N GLN A 430 22.95 -8.92 -37.41
CA GLN A 430 23.47 -9.00 -38.78
C GLN A 430 23.48 -7.65 -39.50
N GLN A 431 22.50 -6.78 -39.26
CA GLN A 431 22.48 -5.43 -39.85
C GLN A 431 23.52 -4.52 -39.21
N GLN A 432 23.72 -4.62 -37.89
CA GLN A 432 24.80 -3.90 -37.21
C GLN A 432 26.17 -4.36 -37.73
N GLN A 433 26.40 -5.67 -37.85
CA GLN A 433 27.65 -6.21 -38.40
C GLN A 433 27.86 -5.78 -39.86
N GLN A 434 26.83 -5.74 -40.71
CA GLN A 434 26.95 -5.24 -42.08
C GLN A 434 27.24 -3.73 -42.15
N GLN A 435 26.65 -2.91 -41.29
CA GLN A 435 26.97 -1.48 -41.23
C GLN A 435 28.40 -1.24 -40.74
N GLN A 436 28.86 -2.01 -39.76
CA GLN A 436 30.21 -1.90 -39.22
C GLN A 436 31.27 -2.39 -40.21
N GLN A 437 31.01 -3.52 -40.90
CA GLN A 437 31.86 -3.98 -42.02
C GLN A 437 31.91 -2.99 -43.18
N ARG A 438 30.83 -2.23 -43.44
CA ARG A 438 30.85 -1.14 -44.44
C ARG A 438 31.67 0.07 -44.00
N GLN A 439 31.82 0.31 -42.71
CA GLN A 439 32.66 1.39 -42.17
C GLN A 439 34.14 0.96 -42.07
N ASP A 440 34.40 -0.30 -41.73
CA ASP A 440 35.76 -0.84 -41.53
C ASP A 440 36.45 -1.31 -42.82
N ALA A 441 35.75 -1.31 -43.97
CA ALA A 441 36.34 -1.57 -45.29
C ALA A 441 37.43 -0.56 -45.72
N THR A 442 37.84 0.34 -44.83
CA THR A 442 38.95 1.29 -45.01
C THR A 442 40.18 1.03 -44.12
N GLY A 443 40.21 -0.03 -43.27
CA GLY A 443 41.38 -0.31 -42.41
C GLY A 443 41.57 -1.78 -41.97
N ASN A 444 42.76 -2.32 -42.25
CA ASN A 444 43.43 -3.56 -41.77
C ASN A 444 42.59 -4.77 -41.25
N THR A 445 42.73 -5.88 -41.96
CA THR A 445 41.97 -7.15 -41.87
C THR A 445 42.37 -8.15 -40.78
N ALA A 446 43.44 -7.91 -39.99
CA ALA A 446 43.95 -8.92 -39.06
C ALA A 446 43.33 -8.86 -37.63
N GLU A 447 42.79 -7.72 -37.23
CA GLU A 447 42.21 -7.52 -35.88
C GLU A 447 40.71 -7.89 -35.79
N ALA A 448 40.05 -8.03 -36.94
CA ALA A 448 38.62 -8.27 -37.04
C ALA A 448 38.17 -9.66 -36.52
N ALA A 449 39.02 -10.68 -36.61
CA ALA A 449 38.65 -12.05 -36.20
C ALA A 449 38.60 -12.25 -34.68
N ALA A 450 39.37 -11.48 -33.91
CA ALA A 450 39.33 -11.51 -32.44
C ALA A 450 38.16 -10.68 -31.87
N ALA A 451 37.74 -9.62 -32.56
CA ALA A 451 36.62 -8.77 -32.18
C ALA A 451 35.25 -9.48 -32.29
N VAL A 452 35.10 -10.42 -33.22
CA VAL A 452 33.86 -11.20 -33.41
C VAL A 452 33.57 -12.13 -32.21
N ALA A 453 34.60 -12.56 -31.47
CA ALA A 453 34.44 -13.42 -30.29
C ALA A 453 34.01 -12.64 -29.02
N ALA A 454 34.01 -11.30 -29.04
CA ALA A 454 33.68 -10.45 -27.91
C ALA A 454 32.47 -9.53 -28.19
N ALA A 455 31.54 -9.96 -29.05
CA ALA A 455 30.32 -9.21 -29.29
C ALA A 455 29.57 -8.97 -27.97
N ASP A 456 29.26 -7.71 -27.66
CA ASP A 456 28.48 -7.36 -26.46
C ASP A 456 27.12 -8.07 -26.55
N PRO A 457 26.78 -8.99 -25.63
CA PRO A 457 25.52 -9.73 -25.65
C PRO A 457 24.30 -8.81 -25.52
N LEU A 458 24.48 -7.54 -25.17
CA LEU A 458 23.43 -6.53 -25.07
C LEU A 458 23.43 -5.50 -26.21
N ALA A 459 24.21 -5.70 -27.28
CA ALA A 459 24.25 -4.77 -28.42
C ALA A 459 22.86 -4.48 -29.01
N ALA A 460 21.99 -5.49 -29.08
CA ALA A 460 20.63 -5.36 -29.59
C ALA A 460 19.68 -4.55 -28.67
N TRP A 461 20.09 -4.31 -27.43
CA TRP A 461 19.33 -3.58 -26.40
C TRP A 461 19.77 -2.11 -26.25
N MET A 462 20.75 -1.65 -27.02
CA MET A 462 21.38 -0.33 -26.85
C MET A 462 20.39 0.84 -26.94
N GLU A 463 19.33 0.73 -27.74
CA GLU A 463 18.30 1.76 -27.82
C GLU A 463 17.40 1.83 -26.58
N TYR A 464 17.30 0.76 -25.81
CA TYR A 464 16.50 0.70 -24.59
C TYR A 464 17.33 0.94 -23.33
N LEU A 465 18.64 0.71 -23.39
CA LEU A 465 19.57 0.91 -22.29
C LEU A 465 19.99 2.39 -22.18
N THR A 466 19.36 3.11 -21.25
CA THR A 466 19.76 4.47 -20.87
C THR A 466 20.36 4.43 -19.47
N ASP A 467 21.56 4.99 -19.29
CA ASP A 467 22.27 4.99 -17.99
C ASP A 467 22.40 3.60 -17.36
N GLY A 468 22.58 2.57 -18.20
CA GLY A 468 22.72 1.18 -17.74
C GLY A 468 21.41 0.53 -17.27
N LYS A 469 20.25 1.06 -17.64
CA LYS A 469 18.94 0.45 -17.34
C LYS A 469 17.98 0.50 -18.52
N VAL A 470 17.17 -0.54 -18.67
CA VAL A 470 15.91 -0.45 -19.44
C VAL A 470 14.89 0.16 -18.50
N SER A 471 14.18 1.22 -18.92
CA SER A 471 13.24 1.93 -18.06
C SER A 471 11.90 2.14 -18.74
N GLY A 472 10.88 2.41 -17.95
CA GLY A 472 9.53 2.64 -18.43
C GLY A 472 8.61 3.15 -17.33
N THR A 473 7.32 3.23 -17.66
CA THR A 473 6.28 3.58 -16.68
C THR A 473 5.14 2.58 -16.70
N LEU A 474 4.52 2.37 -15.53
CA LEU A 474 3.28 1.63 -15.34
C LEU A 474 2.24 2.63 -14.83
N THR A 475 1.22 2.92 -15.62
CA THR A 475 0.08 3.74 -15.19
C THR A 475 -1.08 2.84 -14.81
N LEU A 476 -1.54 2.91 -13.56
CA LEU A 476 -2.81 2.34 -13.12
C LEU A 476 -3.97 3.24 -13.57
N LEU A 477 -4.97 2.67 -14.20
CA LEU A 477 -6.15 3.36 -14.71
C LEU A 477 -7.35 3.02 -13.84
N ARG A 478 -8.30 3.96 -13.75
CA ARG A 478 -9.56 3.69 -13.06
C ARG A 478 -10.34 2.61 -13.83
N PRO A 479 -10.83 1.54 -13.17
CA PRO A 479 -11.72 0.58 -13.80
C PRO A 479 -12.93 1.30 -14.41
N ARG A 480 -13.34 0.91 -15.61
CA ARG A 480 -14.62 1.39 -16.17
C ARG A 480 -15.76 0.69 -15.42
N PRO A 481 -16.84 1.42 -15.06
CA PRO A 481 -17.99 0.85 -14.37
C PRO A 481 -18.69 -0.24 -15.19
#